data_AF-A0A433PB62-F1
#
_entry.id   AF-A0A433PB62-F1
#
_cell.length_a   1.000
_cell.length_b   1.000
_cell.length_c   1.000
_cell.angle_alpha   90.00
_cell.angle_beta   90.00
_cell.angle_gamma   90.00
#
_symmetry.space_group_name_H-M   'P 1'
#
loop_
_entity.id
_entity.type
_entity.pdbx_description
1 polymer ?
#
loop_
_entity_poly.entity_id
_entity_poly.type
_entity_poly.pdbx_seq_one_letter_code
_entity_poly.pdbx_strand_id
1 'polypeptide(L)'
;MRLSIIAFAALVALLAAAPADAKPKKSPQKPKLGGSTPKTSSGRPAAICTSPVQLVTSAATKTVGKGTPASCNEAALVSALAKGGVIHFNCGPTPVTIAIQSEINVNPSVNTVIDGNHLVTLD
;
A
#
# COMPACT_ATOMS: atom_id res chain seq x y z
N MET A 1 56.69 -24.39 -9.12
CA MET A 1 55.55 -25.18 -9.65
C MET A 1 54.29 -24.33 -9.56
N ARG A 2 53.92 -23.70 -10.68
CA ARG A 2 52.66 -22.97 -10.85
C ARG A 2 51.65 -23.92 -11.49
N LEU A 3 50.66 -24.36 -10.73
CA LEU A 3 49.49 -25.18 -11.08
C LEU A 3 48.34 -24.50 -10.29
N SER A 4 47.20 -24.09 -10.83
CA SER A 4 46.38 -24.79 -11.82
C SER A 4 45.55 -23.81 -12.66
N ILE A 5 45.52 -24.11 -13.95
CA ILE A 5 44.62 -23.61 -14.98
C ILE A 5 43.35 -24.46 -14.87
N ILE A 6 42.20 -23.87 -14.53
CA ILE A 6 40.88 -24.48 -14.81
C ILE A 6 39.94 -23.41 -15.38
N ALA A 7 39.91 -23.41 -16.72
CA ALA A 7 38.76 -23.25 -17.61
C ALA A 7 37.89 -21.97 -17.49
N PHE A 8 38.30 -20.96 -18.26
CA PHE A 8 37.38 -20.25 -19.14
C PHE A 8 36.75 -21.25 -20.14
N ALA A 9 35.42 -21.27 -20.27
CA ALA A 9 34.65 -21.45 -21.52
C ALA A 9 33.34 -22.24 -21.31
N ALA A 10 32.22 -21.53 -21.52
CA ALA A 10 30.92 -21.97 -22.10
C ALA A 10 29.88 -20.95 -21.61
N LEU A 11 29.60 -19.82 -22.26
CA LEU A 11 29.12 -19.61 -23.63
C LEU A 11 28.02 -20.58 -24.08
N VAL A 12 26.79 -20.05 -24.05
CA VAL A 12 25.63 -20.35 -24.91
C VAL A 12 24.80 -21.59 -24.58
N ALA A 13 23.61 -21.33 -24.04
CA ALA A 13 22.37 -21.92 -24.55
C ALA A 13 21.22 -20.92 -24.36
N LEU A 14 20.97 -20.17 -25.43
CA LEU A 14 19.75 -19.42 -25.69
C LEU A 14 18.74 -20.40 -26.32
N LEU A 15 17.58 -20.63 -25.69
CA LEU A 15 16.35 -21.15 -26.32
C LEU A 15 15.18 -20.89 -25.34
N ALA A 16 14.53 -19.73 -25.41
CA ALA A 16 13.30 -19.47 -26.18
C ALA A 16 12.04 -20.15 -25.60
N ALA A 17 11.20 -19.36 -24.91
CA ALA A 17 9.77 -19.62 -24.76
C ALA A 17 8.99 -18.29 -24.57
N ALA A 18 8.38 -17.86 -25.69
CA ALA A 18 7.13 -17.12 -25.89
C ALA A 18 6.78 -15.83 -25.08
N PRO A 19 6.24 -14.78 -25.77
CA PRO A 19 5.86 -13.51 -25.16
C PRO A 19 4.45 -13.58 -24.54
N ALA A 20 4.33 -13.16 -23.27
CA ALA A 20 3.03 -12.77 -22.72
C ALA A 20 2.82 -11.26 -22.99
N ASP A 21 2.43 -10.96 -24.23
CA ASP A 21 1.82 -9.69 -24.64
C ASP A 21 0.46 -9.55 -23.95
N ALA A 22 0.46 -9.10 -22.70
CA ALA A 22 -0.73 -8.58 -22.02
C ALA A 22 -0.55 -7.08 -21.81
N LYS A 23 -0.76 -6.35 -22.91
CA LYS A 23 -0.97 -4.91 -22.95
C LYS A 23 -1.96 -4.51 -21.85
N PRO A 24 -1.59 -3.74 -20.80
CA PRO A 24 -2.62 -3.09 -20.01
C PRO A 24 -3.24 -2.07 -20.96
N LYS A 25 -4.47 -2.35 -21.40
CA LYS A 25 -5.29 -1.34 -22.05
C LYS A 25 -5.29 -0.13 -21.13
N LYS A 26 -4.60 0.92 -21.58
CA LYS A 26 -4.81 2.30 -21.18
C LYS A 26 -6.28 2.59 -21.43
N SER A 27 -7.11 2.32 -20.43
CA SER A 27 -8.40 2.97 -20.32
C SER A 27 -8.09 4.26 -19.58
N PRO A 28 -8.11 5.43 -20.24
CA PRO A 28 -8.32 6.66 -19.52
C PRO A 28 -9.75 6.58 -18.98
N GLN A 29 -9.91 6.05 -17.78
CA GLN A 29 -11.03 6.47 -16.95
C GLN A 29 -10.70 7.91 -16.59
N LYS A 30 -11.04 8.82 -17.51
CA LYS A 30 -11.46 10.17 -17.15
C LYS A 30 -12.41 9.94 -15.98
N PRO A 31 -12.11 10.37 -14.75
CA PRO A 31 -13.18 10.55 -13.79
C PRO A 31 -14.16 11.44 -14.53
N LYS A 32 -15.34 10.91 -14.85
CA LYS A 32 -16.41 11.77 -15.35
C LYS A 32 -16.46 12.88 -14.31
N LEU A 33 -16.06 14.08 -14.75
CA LEU A 33 -16.52 15.32 -14.19
C LEU A 33 -18.04 15.29 -14.40
N GLY A 34 -18.72 14.50 -13.58
CA GLY A 34 -20.09 14.76 -13.20
C GLY A 34 -19.97 16.06 -12.48
N GLY A 35 -20.20 17.14 -13.22
CA GLY A 35 -20.47 18.43 -12.64
C GLY A 35 -21.57 18.18 -11.62
N SER A 36 -21.17 18.12 -10.36
CA SER A 36 -21.99 18.71 -9.33
C SER A 36 -21.89 20.21 -9.58
N THR A 37 -22.58 20.68 -10.62
CA THR A 37 -23.35 21.90 -10.40
C THR A 37 -24.03 21.66 -9.06
N PRO A 38 -23.95 22.59 -8.11
CA PRO A 38 -24.77 22.50 -6.92
C PRO A 38 -26.22 22.41 -7.39
N LYS A 39 -26.75 21.20 -7.54
CA LYS A 39 -28.17 20.99 -7.31
C LYS A 39 -28.28 21.30 -5.83
N THR A 40 -28.63 22.55 -5.56
CA THR A 40 -29.28 22.98 -4.35
C THR A 40 -30.24 21.87 -3.98
N SER A 41 -29.82 21.02 -3.06
CA SER A 41 -30.72 20.14 -2.33
C SER A 41 -31.45 21.09 -1.39
N SER A 42 -32.49 21.73 -1.95
CA SER A 42 -33.30 22.79 -1.37
C SER A 42 -34.14 22.32 -0.16
N GLY A 43 -33.53 21.59 0.77
CA GLY A 43 -34.21 21.04 1.93
C GLY A 43 -33.31 20.41 3.00
N ARG A 44 -31.97 20.45 2.88
CA ARG A 44 -31.10 20.10 4.01
C ARG A 44 -30.79 21.38 4.80
N PRO A 45 -31.20 21.48 6.08
CA PRO A 45 -30.79 22.59 6.94
C PRO A 45 -29.27 22.76 6.89
N ALA A 46 -28.82 24.00 6.95
CA ALA A 46 -27.39 24.29 7.02
C ALA A 46 -26.77 23.55 8.22
N ALA A 47 -25.58 22.99 8.02
CA ALA A 47 -24.83 22.41 9.13
C ALA A 47 -24.52 23.52 10.15
N ILE A 48 -25.10 23.41 11.34
CA ILE A 48 -24.93 24.35 12.46
C ILE A 48 -23.70 24.04 13.32
N CYS A 49 -23.07 22.88 13.11
CA CYS A 49 -21.88 22.46 13.82
C CYS A 49 -20.68 22.40 12.88
N THR A 50 -19.56 22.97 13.31
CA THR A 50 -18.26 22.72 12.69
C THR A 50 -17.82 21.29 13.05
N SER A 51 -17.47 20.48 12.05
CA SER A 51 -16.88 19.15 12.34
C SER A 51 -15.54 19.34 13.05
N PRO A 52 -15.32 18.68 14.21
CA PRO A 52 -14.03 18.76 14.90
C PRO A 52 -12.90 18.07 14.12
N VAL A 53 -13.24 17.18 13.18
CA VAL A 53 -12.26 16.42 12.37
C VAL A 53 -12.56 16.63 10.90
N GLN A 54 -11.51 16.90 10.11
CA GLN A 54 -11.63 16.98 8.66
C GLN A 54 -11.53 15.60 8.03
N LEU A 55 -12.28 15.38 6.95
CA LEU A 55 -12.19 14.15 6.17
C LEU A 55 -10.79 14.07 5.53
N VAL A 56 -10.01 13.06 5.91
CA VAL A 56 -8.73 12.77 5.28
C VAL A 56 -8.99 12.02 3.98
N THR A 57 -8.76 12.67 2.84
CA THR A 57 -8.79 12.01 1.53
C THR A 57 -7.38 11.49 1.20
N SER A 58 -7.26 10.18 1.04
CA SER A 58 -6.01 9.45 0.82
C SER A 58 -5.38 9.75 -0.56
N ALA A 59 -4.53 10.76 -0.65
CA ALA A 59 -3.76 11.01 -1.88
C ALA A 59 -2.54 10.09 -2.03
N ALA A 60 -2.10 9.42 -0.94
CA ALA A 60 -1.06 8.39 -0.99
C ALA A 60 -1.15 7.45 0.22
N THR A 61 -1.81 6.30 0.06
CA THR A 61 -1.84 5.25 1.07
C THR A 61 -0.54 4.45 1.05
N LYS A 62 0.02 4.16 2.23
CA LYS A 62 1.14 3.23 2.41
C LYS A 62 0.57 1.87 2.82
N THR A 63 0.91 0.84 2.06
CA THR A 63 0.38 -0.50 2.32
C THR A 63 1.37 -1.33 3.13
N VAL A 64 0.86 -1.97 4.18
CA VAL A 64 1.57 -3.02 4.93
C VAL A 64 1.13 -4.37 4.36
N GLY A 65 2.08 -5.22 3.98
CA GLY A 65 1.81 -6.51 3.36
C GLY A 65 1.57 -6.46 1.85
N LYS A 66 1.37 -7.65 1.27
CA LYS A 66 1.23 -7.91 -0.19
C LYS A 66 -0.05 -8.71 -0.52
N GLY A 67 -0.95 -8.88 0.45
CA GLY A 67 -2.19 -9.65 0.31
C GLY A 67 -2.15 -11.05 0.93
N THR A 68 -1.10 -11.36 1.70
CA THR A 68 -0.99 -12.65 2.42
C THR A 68 -0.70 -12.42 3.91
N PRO A 69 -1.15 -13.30 4.81
CA PRO A 69 -0.91 -13.13 6.24
C PRO A 69 0.58 -13.09 6.60
N ALA A 70 1.38 -13.95 5.96
CA ALA A 70 2.83 -14.00 6.16
C ALA A 70 3.57 -12.73 5.73
N SER A 71 2.96 -11.91 4.85
CA SER A 71 3.56 -10.65 4.40
C SER A 71 3.33 -9.49 5.38
N CYS A 72 2.43 -9.66 6.35
CA CYS A 72 2.16 -8.69 7.39
C CYS A 72 3.00 -9.00 8.62
N ASN A 73 4.15 -8.35 8.69
CA ASN A 73 5.09 -8.46 9.78
C ASN A 73 5.49 -7.08 10.30
N GLU A 74 6.17 -7.06 11.44
CA GLU A 74 6.66 -5.85 12.10
C GLU A 74 7.52 -4.99 11.15
N ALA A 75 8.42 -5.60 10.37
CA ALA A 75 9.29 -4.86 9.44
C ALA A 75 8.52 -4.10 8.36
N ALA A 76 7.44 -4.68 7.83
CA ALA A 76 6.56 -4.03 6.86
C ALA A 76 5.80 -2.86 7.51
N LEU A 77 5.37 -3.04 8.77
CA LEU A 77 4.71 -1.99 9.56
C LEU A 77 5.65 -0.81 9.84
N VAL A 78 6.86 -1.08 10.36
CA VAL A 78 7.90 -0.07 10.63
C VAL A 78 8.21 0.74 9.38
N SER A 79 8.38 0.06 8.24
CA SER A 79 8.67 0.71 6.96
C SER A 79 7.55 1.64 6.48
N ALA A 80 6.30 1.34 6.84
CA ALA A 80 5.15 2.18 6.53
C ALA A 80 5.03 3.35 7.51
N LEU A 81 5.19 3.12 8.81
CA LEU A 81 5.11 4.14 9.86
C LEU A 81 6.24 5.18 9.79
N ALA A 82 7.44 4.79 9.35
CA ALA A 82 8.54 5.73 9.11
C ALA A 82 8.18 6.80 8.05
N LYS A 83 7.28 6.48 7.12
CA LYS A 83 6.80 7.39 6.08
C LYS A 83 5.61 8.24 6.56
N GLY A 84 4.87 7.78 7.57
CA GLY A 84 3.62 8.39 8.05
C GLY A 84 2.51 8.40 6.99
N GLY A 85 1.47 9.20 7.22
CA GLY A 85 0.31 9.29 6.35
C GLY A 85 -0.73 8.20 6.62
N VAL A 86 -1.53 7.84 5.61
CA VAL A 86 -2.54 6.78 5.74
C VAL A 86 -1.88 5.43 5.52
N ILE A 87 -1.85 4.59 6.56
CA ILE A 87 -1.35 3.23 6.55
C ILE A 87 -2.54 2.27 6.41
N HIS A 88 -2.53 1.43 5.38
CA HIS A 88 -3.57 0.43 5.14
C HIS A 88 -2.95 -0.97 5.13
N PHE A 89 -3.63 -1.94 5.74
CA PHE A 89 -3.13 -3.30 5.83
C PHE A 89 -3.73 -4.20 4.75
N ASN A 90 -2.87 -4.76 3.92
CA ASN A 90 -3.22 -5.77 2.92
C ASN A 90 -2.64 -7.12 3.34
N CYS A 91 -3.24 -7.73 4.36
CA CYS A 91 -2.81 -9.02 4.92
C CYS A 91 -3.61 -10.21 4.38
N GLY A 92 -4.51 -9.98 3.41
CA GLY A 92 -5.48 -10.96 2.95
C GLY A 92 -6.82 -10.85 3.69
N PRO A 93 -7.76 -11.77 3.42
CA PRO A 93 -9.15 -11.67 3.91
C PRO A 93 -9.35 -12.19 5.35
N THR A 94 -8.34 -12.84 5.94
CA THR A 94 -8.41 -13.43 7.28
C THR A 94 -7.84 -12.48 8.33
N PRO A 95 -8.33 -12.51 9.58
CA PRO A 95 -7.71 -11.77 10.67
C PRO A 95 -6.25 -12.19 10.88
N VAL A 96 -5.38 -11.21 11.15
CA VAL A 96 -3.94 -11.40 11.36
C VAL A 96 -3.51 -10.68 12.64
N THR A 97 -2.66 -11.34 13.42
CA THR A 97 -1.97 -10.73 14.55
C THR A 97 -0.53 -10.45 14.15
N ILE A 98 -0.10 -9.21 14.31
CA ILE A 98 1.28 -8.78 14.09
C ILE A 98 1.89 -8.59 15.48
N ALA A 99 2.78 -9.50 15.86
CA ALA A 99 3.54 -9.40 17.10
C ALA A 99 4.53 -8.22 17.01
N ILE A 100 4.47 -7.34 18.00
CA ILE A 100 5.31 -6.16 18.14
C ILE A 100 6.37 -6.48 19.19
N GLN A 101 7.58 -6.77 18.73
CA GLN A 101 8.67 -7.20 19.63
C GLN A 101 9.40 -6.01 20.27
N SER A 102 9.22 -4.82 19.71
CA SER A 102 9.92 -3.61 20.13
C SER A 102 9.09 -2.35 19.92
N GLU A 103 9.45 -1.27 20.59
CA GLU A 103 8.81 0.03 20.39
C GLU A 103 8.98 0.49 18.93
N ILE A 104 7.87 0.87 18.29
CA ILE A 104 7.87 1.39 16.92
C ILE A 104 7.67 2.90 16.93
N ASN A 105 8.66 3.62 16.46
CA ASN A 105 8.57 5.07 16.29
C ASN A 105 7.70 5.43 15.08
N VAL A 106 6.72 6.31 15.30
CA VAL A 106 5.91 6.92 14.24
C VAL A 106 6.53 8.25 13.83
N ASN A 107 6.50 8.58 12.53
CA ASN A 107 6.99 9.86 12.04
C ASN A 107 6.17 11.03 12.62
N PRO A 108 6.75 11.91 13.46
CA PRO A 108 6.00 12.98 14.12
C PRO A 108 5.70 14.17 13.19
N SER A 109 6.41 14.27 12.07
CA SER A 109 6.25 15.37 11.11
C SER A 109 5.07 15.16 10.15
N VAL A 110 4.44 13.98 10.17
CA VAL A 110 3.35 13.62 9.26
C VAL A 110 2.20 13.01 10.06
N ASN A 111 1.00 13.56 9.88
CA ASN A 111 -0.22 12.96 10.45
C ASN A 111 -0.35 11.52 9.97
N THR A 112 -0.41 10.60 10.93
CA THR A 112 -0.46 9.16 10.65
C THR A 112 -1.82 8.60 11.02
N VAL A 113 -2.46 7.92 10.08
CA VAL A 113 -3.73 7.20 10.28
C VAL A 113 -3.45 5.74 10.05
N ILE A 114 -3.79 4.90 11.01
CA ILE A 114 -3.59 3.45 10.94
C ILE A 114 -4.97 2.81 10.72
N ASP A 115 -5.19 2.27 9.52
CA ASP A 115 -6.43 1.62 9.11
C ASP A 115 -6.24 0.10 9.04
N GLY A 116 -6.58 -0.60 10.12
CA GLY A 116 -6.46 -2.06 10.25
C GLY A 116 -7.55 -2.88 9.54
N ASN A 117 -8.49 -2.22 8.84
CA ASN A 117 -9.62 -2.84 8.13
C ASN A 117 -10.41 -3.89 8.95
N HIS A 118 -10.47 -3.75 10.28
CA HIS A 118 -11.07 -4.72 11.21
C HIS A 118 -10.47 -6.13 11.20
N LEU A 119 -9.31 -6.33 10.55
CA LEU A 119 -8.66 -7.64 10.41
C LEU A 119 -7.32 -7.71 11.13
N VAL A 120 -6.79 -6.59 11.61
CA VAL A 120 -5.44 -6.53 12.18
C VAL A 120 -5.48 -6.35 13.68
N THR A 121 -4.76 -7.22 14.39
CA THR A 121 -4.41 -7.08 15.80
C THR A 121 -2.91 -6.78 15.90
N LEU A 122 -2.56 -5.81 16.75
CA LEU A 122 -1.17 -5.52 17.14
C LEU A 122 -1.04 -6.01 18.59
N ASP A 123 -0.15 -6.95 18.83
CA ASP A 123 0.08 -7.60 20.12
C ASP A 123 1.49 -7.32 20.65
#